data_AF-A0AAV2GAW3-F1
#
_entry.id   AF-A0AAV2GAW3-F1
#
_cell.length_a   1.000
_cell.length_b   1.000
_cell.length_c   1.000
_cell.angle_alpha   90.00
_cell.angle_beta   90.00
_cell.angle_gamma   90.00
#
_symmetry.space_group_name_H-M   'P 1'
#
loop_
_entity.id
_entity.type
_entity.pdbx_description
1 polymer ?
#
loop_
_entity_poly.entity_id
_entity_poly.type
_entity_poly.pdbx_seq_one_letter_code
_entity_poly.pdbx_strand_id
1 'polypeptide(L)'
;MMIMMRGSSSVKMVAAAMFIWLACSCSSSADQSSRWQAADTMTEVGVPKCNVHMIKDGSHIAGAFVNLIRKFVTATPDLIKHPGEKLCYRASDHDIWAYGAVSCFNDVSHCAACIQRALAALSASCSDKWGARVTMNNCFMRFESYKFCNKK
;
A
#
# COMPACT_ATOMS: atom_id res chain seq x y z
N MET A 1 39.14 12.62 69.01
CA MET A 1 38.05 13.46 69.57
C MET A 1 36.75 12.68 69.39
N MET A 2 36.12 12.30 70.52
CA MET A 2 34.73 11.79 70.73
C MET A 2 34.21 10.72 69.74
N ILE A 3 34.10 9.42 70.09
CA ILE A 3 33.18 8.73 71.02
C ILE A 3 31.69 9.14 70.91
N MET A 4 30.83 8.25 70.39
CA MET A 4 29.69 7.58 71.09
C MET A 4 28.52 7.19 70.14
N MET A 5 28.24 5.88 70.11
CA MET A 5 26.94 5.22 70.39
C MET A 5 25.81 5.06 69.35
N ARG A 6 25.24 3.84 69.44
CA ARG A 6 23.87 3.36 69.15
C ARG A 6 23.49 3.19 67.66
N GLY A 7 22.87 2.09 67.23
CA GLY A 7 22.13 1.05 67.94
C GLY A 7 20.69 0.99 67.44
N SER A 8 20.36 -0.11 66.77
CA SER A 8 19.05 -0.77 66.68
C SER A 8 17.88 -0.12 65.93
N SER A 9 17.40 -0.92 64.98
CA SER A 9 16.00 -1.27 64.75
C SER A 9 15.05 -0.31 64.03
N SER A 10 14.42 -0.91 63.03
CA SER A 10 12.99 -0.87 62.73
C SER A 10 12.50 0.05 61.61
N VAL A 11 12.06 -0.66 60.56
CA VAL A 11 10.69 -0.60 60.03
C VAL A 11 10.35 0.57 59.09
N LYS A 12 9.89 0.17 57.90
CA LYS A 12 9.04 0.87 56.92
C LYS A 12 9.69 2.02 56.15
N MET A 13 10.24 1.68 54.98
CA MET A 13 10.43 2.63 53.89
C MET A 13 9.07 3.00 53.27
N VAL A 14 8.75 4.30 53.35
CA VAL A 14 7.85 5.00 52.42
C VAL A 14 8.67 6.16 51.82
N ALA A 15 8.70 6.22 50.48
CA ALA A 15 9.12 7.33 49.60
C ALA A 15 10.60 7.78 49.72
N ALA A 16 11.28 8.32 48.70
CA ALA A 16 10.94 8.73 47.35
C ALA A 16 12.18 8.49 46.45
N ALA A 17 11.95 8.58 45.14
CA ALA A 17 12.87 8.35 44.03
C ALA A 17 14.29 8.95 44.18
N MET A 18 15.31 8.25 43.64
CA MET A 18 16.16 8.70 42.53
C MET A 18 17.28 7.68 42.25
N PHE A 19 17.60 7.53 40.96
CA PHE A 19 18.64 6.71 40.31
C PHE A 19 18.29 5.27 39.86
N ILE A 20 17.82 5.21 38.61
CA ILE A 20 18.26 4.34 37.50
C ILE A 20 18.55 2.88 37.87
N TRP A 21 17.54 2.02 37.70
CA TRP A 21 17.64 0.64 37.20
C TRP A 21 16.21 0.20 36.86
N LEU A 22 15.84 0.14 35.59
CA LEU A 22 14.59 -0.53 35.20
C LEU A 22 14.92 -1.91 34.64
N ALA A 23 14.81 -2.91 35.51
CA ALA A 23 14.44 -4.25 35.11
C ALA A 23 12.98 -4.23 34.64
N CYS A 24 12.66 -4.86 33.51
CA CYS A 24 11.28 -5.16 33.17
C CYS A 24 11.11 -6.68 33.09
N SER A 25 10.46 -7.20 34.12
CA SER A 25 10.20 -8.61 34.36
C SER A 25 9.16 -9.16 33.39
N CYS A 26 9.34 -10.44 33.04
CA CYS A 26 8.38 -11.23 32.29
C CYS A 26 7.20 -11.65 33.18
N SER A 27 5.96 -11.54 32.71
CA SER A 27 4.86 -12.43 33.08
C SER A 27 3.77 -12.44 32.00
N SER A 28 3.49 -13.67 31.57
CA SER A 28 2.50 -14.18 30.63
C SER A 28 1.09 -13.59 30.69
N SER A 29 0.50 -13.31 29.51
CA SER A 29 -0.79 -13.87 29.07
C SER A 29 -1.11 -13.33 27.67
N ALA A 30 -1.86 -14.13 26.92
CA ALA A 30 -2.17 -13.94 25.51
C ALA A 30 -2.67 -12.52 25.18
N ASP A 31 -2.07 -11.91 24.15
CA ASP A 31 -2.81 -10.97 23.31
C ASP A 31 -2.59 -11.32 21.84
N GLN A 32 -3.33 -12.34 21.43
CA GLN A 32 -3.47 -12.75 20.05
C GLN A 32 -4.63 -11.99 19.39
N SER A 33 -4.84 -10.70 19.72
CA SER A 33 -5.93 -9.88 19.16
C SER A 33 -5.49 -8.88 18.07
N SER A 34 -4.20 -8.57 17.92
CA SER A 34 -3.76 -7.61 16.89
C SER A 34 -3.63 -8.20 15.48
N ARG A 35 -3.76 -9.52 15.31
CA ARG A 35 -3.69 -10.19 13.99
C ARG A 35 -5.00 -10.16 13.20
N TRP A 36 -6.11 -9.77 13.84
CA TRP A 36 -7.43 -9.67 13.19
C TRP A 36 -7.87 -8.24 12.88
N GLN A 37 -7.28 -7.22 13.50
CA GLN A 37 -7.55 -5.82 13.15
C GLN A 37 -6.96 -5.40 11.80
N ALA A 38 -6.10 -6.23 11.19
CA ALA A 38 -5.63 -6.05 9.80
C ALA A 38 -6.53 -6.75 8.76
N ALA A 39 -7.50 -7.57 9.19
CA ALA A 39 -8.39 -8.28 8.28
C ALA A 39 -9.61 -7.44 7.84
N ASP A 40 -9.97 -6.39 8.59
CA ASP A 40 -11.07 -5.49 8.21
C ASP A 40 -10.68 -4.51 7.08
N THR A 41 -9.39 -4.42 6.74
CA THR A 41 -8.91 -3.69 5.55
C THR A 41 -8.73 -4.61 4.32
N MET A 42 -9.12 -5.89 4.40
CA MET A 42 -8.98 -6.86 3.31
C MET A 42 -10.23 -6.99 2.43
N THR A 43 -11.34 -6.35 2.77
CA THR A 43 -12.58 -6.40 1.99
C THR A 43 -12.63 -5.40 0.83
N GLU A 44 -11.66 -4.47 0.73
CA GLU A 44 -11.61 -3.47 -0.37
C GLU A 44 -10.52 -3.72 -1.43
N VAL A 45 -9.62 -4.70 -1.23
CA VAL A 45 -8.56 -4.95 -2.20
C VAL A 45 -9.11 -5.87 -3.29
N GLY A 46 -9.50 -5.27 -4.41
CA GLY A 46 -9.87 -6.00 -5.61
C GLY A 46 -8.82 -7.05 -5.97
N VAL A 47 -9.25 -8.26 -6.35
CA VAL A 47 -8.34 -9.35 -6.74
C VAL A 47 -7.69 -9.02 -8.08
N PRO A 48 -6.35 -8.87 -8.15
CA PRO A 48 -5.65 -8.70 -9.40
C PRO A 48 -5.90 -9.86 -10.37
N LYS A 49 -6.19 -9.54 -11.63
CA LYS A 49 -6.23 -10.50 -12.72
C LYS A 49 -5.06 -10.21 -13.64
N CYS A 50 -4.12 -11.13 -13.71
CA CYS A 50 -2.95 -10.99 -14.55
C CYS A 50 -3.06 -11.88 -15.79
N ASN A 51 -2.43 -11.47 -16.90
CA ASN A 51 -2.31 -12.33 -18.06
C ASN A 51 -1.40 -13.53 -17.78
N VAL A 52 -1.58 -14.60 -18.55
CA VAL A 52 -0.72 -15.79 -18.50
C VAL A 52 0.64 -15.57 -19.18
N HIS A 53 0.71 -14.61 -20.10
CA HIS A 53 1.94 -14.27 -20.82
C HIS A 53 2.84 -13.34 -19.99
N MET A 54 4.09 -13.76 -19.85
CA MET A 54 5.13 -13.04 -19.10
C MET A 54 5.95 -12.11 -20.01
N ILE A 55 6.41 -11.00 -19.44
CA ILE A 55 7.37 -10.08 -20.04
C ILE A 55 8.66 -10.86 -20.35
N LYS A 56 9.18 -10.71 -21.57
CA LYS A 56 10.46 -11.32 -21.94
C LYS A 56 11.61 -10.47 -21.41
N ASP A 57 12.67 -11.11 -20.92
CA ASP A 57 13.87 -10.42 -20.46
C ASP A 57 14.44 -9.50 -21.56
N GLY A 58 14.89 -8.31 -21.16
CA GLY A 58 15.43 -7.29 -22.06
C GLY A 58 14.38 -6.50 -22.86
N SER A 59 13.08 -6.71 -22.66
CA SER A 59 12.05 -5.94 -23.36
C SER A 59 11.76 -4.57 -22.70
N HIS A 60 11.67 -3.52 -23.51
CA HIS A 60 11.31 -2.15 -23.10
C HIS A 60 9.85 -1.99 -22.65
N ILE A 61 9.04 -3.05 -22.71
CA ILE A 61 7.62 -3.00 -22.32
C ILE A 61 7.44 -2.66 -20.83
N ALA A 62 8.38 -3.09 -19.97
CA ALA A 62 8.38 -2.73 -18.57
C ALA A 62 8.51 -1.20 -18.37
N GLY A 63 9.41 -0.56 -19.14
CA GLY A 63 9.55 0.90 -19.15
C GLY A 63 8.28 1.61 -19.65
N ALA A 64 7.65 1.06 -20.70
CA ALA A 64 6.38 1.58 -21.20
C ALA A 64 5.26 1.51 -20.14
N PHE A 65 5.20 0.43 -19.35
CA PHE A 65 4.27 0.31 -18.22
C PHE A 65 4.57 1.30 -17.10
N VAL A 66 5.83 1.52 -16.73
CA VAL A 66 6.22 2.55 -15.75
C VAL A 66 5.73 3.93 -16.21
N ASN A 67 5.91 4.26 -17.49
CA ASN A 67 5.44 5.52 -18.05
C ASN A 67 3.90 5.62 -18.07
N LEU A 68 3.20 4.51 -18.31
CA LEU A 68 1.74 4.44 -18.27
C LEU A 68 1.20 4.63 -16.84
N ILE A 69 1.82 3.98 -15.85
CA ILE A 69 1.45 4.09 -14.43
C ILE A 69 1.59 5.54 -13.96
N ARG A 70 2.68 6.22 -14.33
CA ARG A 70 2.87 7.64 -14.03
C ARG A 70 1.71 8.48 -14.59
N LYS A 71 1.26 8.19 -15.81
CA LYS A 71 0.12 8.89 -16.43
C LYS A 71 -1.17 8.72 -15.65
N PHE A 72 -1.46 7.52 -15.12
CA PHE A 72 -2.65 7.30 -14.30
C PHE A 72 -2.65 8.18 -13.05
N VAL A 73 -1.51 8.26 -12.36
CA VAL A 73 -1.38 9.09 -11.16
C VAL A 73 -1.55 10.57 -11.51
N THR A 74 -0.89 11.06 -12.57
CA THR A 74 -1.00 12.47 -12.99
C THR A 74 -2.37 12.84 -13.55
N ALA A 75 -3.11 11.88 -14.10
CA ALA A 75 -4.44 12.10 -14.68
C ALA A 75 -5.58 11.99 -13.66
N THR A 76 -5.28 11.69 -12.40
CA THR A 76 -6.28 11.62 -11.31
C THR A 76 -7.23 12.81 -11.27
N PRO A 77 -6.78 14.07 -11.40
CA PRO A 77 -7.70 15.22 -11.41
C PRO A 77 -8.74 15.18 -12.54
N ASP A 78 -8.39 14.62 -13.71
CA ASP A 78 -9.32 14.50 -14.83
C ASP A 78 -10.28 13.34 -14.64
N LEU A 79 -9.85 12.25 -14.00
CA LEU A 79 -10.73 11.13 -13.62
C LEU A 79 -11.81 11.57 -12.64
N ILE A 80 -11.48 12.47 -11.71
CA ILE A 80 -12.43 13.02 -10.73
C ILE A 80 -13.50 13.89 -11.42
N LYS A 81 -13.15 14.59 -12.51
CA LYS A 81 -14.11 15.39 -13.30
C LYS A 81 -15.08 14.53 -14.12
N HIS A 82 -14.75 13.27 -14.35
CA HIS A 82 -15.50 12.35 -15.19
C HIS A 82 -15.81 11.03 -14.45
N PRO A 83 -16.57 11.06 -13.34
CA PRO A 83 -16.88 9.87 -12.56
C PRO A 83 -17.64 8.83 -13.39
N GLY A 84 -17.27 7.56 -13.24
CA GLY A 84 -17.83 6.43 -13.98
C GLY A 84 -17.28 6.29 -15.41
N GLU A 85 -16.60 7.31 -15.94
CA GLU A 85 -16.02 7.23 -17.26
C GLU A 85 -14.68 6.49 -17.23
N LYS A 86 -14.49 5.60 -18.20
CA LYS A 86 -13.23 4.88 -18.40
C LYS A 86 -12.34 5.65 -19.37
N LEU A 87 -11.38 6.39 -18.83
CA LEU A 87 -10.42 7.15 -19.63
C LEU A 87 -9.26 6.26 -20.06
N CYS A 88 -8.79 6.49 -21.28
CA CYS A 88 -7.83 5.65 -21.96
C CYS A 88 -6.53 6.38 -22.28
N TYR A 89 -5.43 5.75 -21.92
CA TYR A 89 -4.09 6.29 -22.03
C TYR A 89 -3.20 5.31 -22.78
N ARG A 90 -2.13 5.85 -23.38
CA ARG A 90 -1.00 5.05 -23.84
C ARG A 90 0.29 5.73 -23.43
N ALA A 91 1.31 4.94 -23.20
CA ALA A 91 2.67 5.41 -23.03
C ALA A 91 3.61 4.50 -23.82
N SER A 92 4.81 4.99 -24.09
CA SER A 92 5.86 4.21 -24.72
C SER A 92 7.14 4.32 -23.94
N ASP A 93 8.00 3.35 -24.16
CA ASP A 93 9.44 3.41 -23.94
C ASP A 93 10.09 2.91 -25.22
N HIS A 94 10.89 3.75 -25.87
CA HIS A 94 11.30 3.57 -27.27
C HIS A 94 10.07 3.36 -28.18
N ASP A 95 10.17 2.48 -29.19
CA ASP A 95 9.09 2.15 -30.14
C ASP A 95 8.09 1.10 -29.61
N ILE A 96 8.16 0.77 -28.31
CA ILE A 96 7.26 -0.17 -27.65
C ILE A 96 6.16 0.59 -26.90
N TRP A 97 4.90 0.19 -27.12
CA TRP A 97 3.72 0.84 -26.55
C TRP A 97 3.06 -0.02 -25.47
N ALA A 98 2.59 0.65 -24.42
CA ALA A 98 1.67 0.12 -23.42
C ALA A 98 0.35 0.91 -23.47
N TYR A 99 -0.75 0.20 -23.29
CA TYR A 99 -2.10 0.74 -23.33
C TYR A 99 -2.78 0.53 -21.99
N GLY A 100 -3.57 1.52 -21.58
CA GLY A 100 -4.15 1.51 -20.24
C GLY A 100 -5.50 2.20 -20.19
N ALA A 101 -6.34 1.73 -19.28
CA ALA A 101 -7.63 2.33 -18.97
C ALA A 101 -7.79 2.45 -17.46
N VAL A 102 -8.24 3.61 -17.02
CA VAL A 102 -8.49 3.90 -15.60
C VAL A 102 -9.80 4.65 -15.46
N SER A 103 -10.53 4.38 -14.39
CA SER A 103 -11.80 5.02 -14.08
C SER A 103 -11.91 5.18 -12.57
N CYS A 104 -12.53 6.28 -12.14
CA CYS A 104 -12.96 6.46 -10.76
C CYS A 104 -14.49 6.50 -10.70
N PHE A 105 -15.07 5.85 -9.71
CA PHE A 105 -16.52 5.77 -9.53
C PHE A 105 -16.86 5.76 -8.04
N ASN A 106 -18.14 5.87 -7.71
CA ASN A 106 -18.66 6.01 -6.35
C ASN A 106 -18.13 7.28 -5.66
N ASP A 107 -17.17 7.15 -4.74
CA ASP A 107 -16.62 8.28 -3.99
C ASP A 107 -15.31 8.78 -4.62
N VAL A 108 -15.44 9.85 -5.41
CA VAL A 108 -14.32 10.49 -6.11
C VAL A 108 -13.27 11.08 -5.18
N SER A 109 -13.61 11.41 -3.92
CA SER A 109 -12.63 11.94 -2.96
C SER A 109 -11.56 10.90 -2.60
N HIS A 110 -11.91 9.61 -2.68
CA HIS A 110 -11.03 8.47 -2.44
C HIS A 110 -10.37 7.91 -3.73
N CYS A 111 -10.59 8.53 -4.89
CA CYS A 111 -10.07 8.10 -6.19
C CYS A 111 -8.54 7.96 -6.20
N ALA A 112 -7.82 8.98 -5.70
CA ALA A 112 -6.35 8.98 -5.67
C ALA A 112 -5.79 7.83 -4.84
N ALA A 113 -6.31 7.65 -3.62
CA ALA A 113 -5.92 6.56 -2.73
C ALA A 113 -6.27 5.19 -3.33
N CYS A 114 -7.41 5.09 -4.02
CA CYS A 114 -7.78 3.86 -4.72
C CYS A 114 -6.81 3.51 -5.85
N ILE A 115 -6.43 4.48 -6.70
CA ILE A 115 -5.47 4.25 -7.78
C ILE A 115 -4.13 3.78 -7.22
N GLN A 116 -3.65 4.39 -6.12
CA GLN A 116 -2.42 3.95 -5.46
C GLN A 116 -2.50 2.52 -4.92
N ARG A 117 -3.61 2.17 -4.24
CA ARG A 117 -3.85 0.79 -3.75
C ARG A 117 -3.92 -0.20 -4.90
N ALA A 118 -4.59 0.15 -5.99
CA ALA A 118 -4.69 -0.67 -7.19
C ALA A 118 -3.32 -0.93 -7.82
N LEU A 119 -2.47 0.10 -7.91
CA LEU A 119 -1.10 -0.01 -8.40
C LEU A 119 -0.23 -0.91 -7.52
N ALA A 120 -0.36 -0.79 -6.20
CA ALA A 120 0.35 -1.66 -5.26
C ALA A 120 -0.09 -3.13 -5.42
N ALA A 121 -1.40 -3.38 -5.53
CA ALA A 121 -1.93 -4.73 -5.71
C ALA A 121 -1.49 -5.37 -7.03
N LEU A 122 -1.53 -4.61 -8.14
CA LEU A 122 -1.05 -5.09 -9.44
C LEU A 122 0.46 -5.32 -9.44
N SER A 123 1.24 -4.43 -8.83
CA SER A 123 2.70 -4.60 -8.74
C SER A 123 3.09 -5.83 -7.91
N ALA A 124 2.35 -6.13 -6.84
CA ALA A 124 2.62 -7.28 -6.00
C ALA A 124 2.27 -8.63 -6.68
N SER A 125 1.26 -8.65 -7.56
CA SER A 125 0.72 -9.90 -8.12
C SER A 125 1.06 -10.14 -9.59
N CYS A 126 1.34 -9.08 -10.36
CA CYS A 126 1.38 -9.11 -11.83
C CYS A 126 2.61 -8.39 -12.42
N SER A 127 3.70 -8.20 -11.65
CA SER A 127 4.87 -7.40 -12.06
C SER A 127 5.56 -7.89 -13.34
N ASP A 128 5.46 -9.18 -13.63
CA ASP A 128 6.10 -9.85 -14.76
C ASP A 128 5.13 -10.10 -15.93
N LYS A 129 3.92 -9.53 -15.94
CA LYS A 129 2.88 -9.87 -16.93
C LYS A 129 2.68 -8.82 -18.01
N TRP A 130 2.29 -9.28 -19.21
CA TRP A 130 1.97 -8.42 -20.37
C TRP A 130 0.70 -7.59 -20.20
N GLY A 131 -0.06 -7.86 -19.14
CA GLY A 131 -1.27 -7.16 -18.84
C GLY A 131 -1.83 -7.58 -17.51
N ALA A 132 -2.54 -6.65 -16.89
CA ALA A 132 -3.24 -6.88 -15.65
C ALA A 132 -4.43 -5.94 -15.51
N ARG A 133 -5.40 -6.36 -14.69
CA ARG A 133 -6.52 -5.52 -14.28
C ARG A 133 -6.90 -5.74 -12.83
N VAL A 134 -7.46 -4.72 -12.22
CA VAL A 134 -8.06 -4.78 -10.89
C VAL A 134 -9.27 -3.85 -10.83
N THR A 135 -10.31 -4.29 -10.14
CA THR A 135 -11.49 -3.49 -9.82
C THR A 135 -11.58 -3.36 -8.31
N MET A 136 -11.52 -2.14 -7.79
CA MET A 136 -11.69 -1.81 -6.38
C MET A 136 -12.99 -1.02 -6.20
N ASN A 137 -13.36 -0.72 -4.95
CA ASN A 137 -14.62 -0.03 -4.65
C ASN A 137 -14.76 1.35 -5.31
N ASN A 138 -13.66 2.09 -5.50
CA ASN A 138 -13.70 3.47 -6.02
C ASN A 138 -12.95 3.66 -7.34
N CYS A 139 -12.35 2.61 -7.90
CA CYS A 139 -11.56 2.71 -9.12
C CYS A 139 -11.42 1.39 -9.85
N PHE A 140 -11.21 1.50 -11.16
CA PHE A 140 -10.85 0.41 -12.05
C PHE A 140 -9.53 0.76 -12.73
N MET A 141 -8.66 -0.23 -12.88
CA MET A 141 -7.43 -0.08 -13.64
C MET A 141 -7.17 -1.32 -14.48
N ARG A 142 -6.76 -1.12 -15.72
CA ARG A 142 -6.28 -2.16 -16.63
C ARG A 142 -5.14 -1.64 -17.48
N PHE A 143 -4.11 -2.44 -17.66
CA PHE A 143 -3.07 -2.22 -18.66
C PHE A 143 -2.79 -3.48 -19.47
N GLU A 144 -2.36 -3.31 -20.72
CA GLU A 144 -2.03 -4.38 -21.67
C GLU A 144 -0.93 -3.89 -22.62
N SER A 145 -0.16 -4.83 -23.18
CA SER A 145 0.80 -4.56 -24.26
C SER A 145 0.15 -4.33 -25.63
N TYR A 146 -1.12 -4.69 -25.80
CA TYR A 146 -1.88 -4.47 -27.03
C TYR A 146 -2.92 -3.38 -26.86
N LYS A 147 -3.25 -2.71 -27.96
CA LYS A 147 -4.29 -1.68 -27.99
C LYS A 147 -5.67 -2.32 -27.76
N PHE A 148 -6.30 -2.03 -26.63
CA PHE A 148 -7.67 -2.46 -26.33
C PHE A 148 -8.66 -1.29 -26.20
N CYS A 149 -8.16 -0.06 -26.14
CA CYS A 149 -9.01 1.11 -26.11
C CYS A 149 -8.43 2.29 -26.88
N ASN A 150 -9.34 3.14 -27.34
CA ASN A 150 -9.01 4.35 -28.07
C ASN A 150 -8.85 5.50 -27.09
N LYS A 151 -7.94 6.42 -27.41
CA LYS A 151 -7.77 7.64 -26.63
C LYS A 151 -9.05 8.47 -26.73
N LYS A 152 -9.41 9.08 -25.60
CA LYS A 152 -10.36 10.19 -25.59
C LYS A 152 -9.61 11.49 -25.93
#